data_AF-A0A1B6L6K0-F1
#
_entry.id   AF-A0A1B6L6K0-F1
#
_cell.length_a   1.000
_cell.length_b   1.000
_cell.length_c   1.000
_cell.angle_alpha   90.00
_cell.angle_beta   90.00
_cell.angle_gamma   90.00
#
_symmetry.space_group_name_H-M   'P 1'
#
loop_
_entity.id
_entity.type
_entity.pdbx_description
1 polymer ?
#
loop_
_entity_poly.entity_id
_entity_poly.type
_entity_poly.pdbx_seq_one_letter_code
_entity_poly.pdbx_strand_id
1 'polypeptide(L)'
;PLQGNRWYVAWARVSGPSSDCGSSGQGMVTTEDQVVFYFKSSKKSNNGTDVNAGQIPQLLYRVVTPETQTAARQIDTSEPVYILSKEFSRAVSTECFRSLLSLLQWGWAAFKAGLTQSAVLTVPSSSTAS
;
A
#
# COMPACT_ATOMS: atom_id res chain seq x y z
N PRO A 1 16.79 0.08 -13.62
CA PRO A 1 16.06 -0.80 -14.57
C PRO A 1 16.71 -2.18 -14.64
N LEU A 2 15.90 -3.24 -14.70
CA LEU A 2 16.40 -4.59 -14.92
C LEU A 2 16.76 -4.75 -16.40
N GLN A 3 17.84 -5.45 -16.69
CA GLN A 3 18.27 -5.78 -18.04
C GLN A 3 17.88 -7.24 -18.33
N GLY A 4 17.40 -7.50 -19.55
CA GLY A 4 17.11 -8.86 -19.99
C GLY A 4 18.33 -9.77 -19.88
N ASN A 5 18.08 -11.05 -19.62
CA ASN A 5 19.12 -12.10 -19.53
C ASN A 5 20.18 -11.87 -18.44
N ARG A 6 19.86 -11.11 -17.39
CA ARG A 6 20.69 -10.99 -16.19
C ARG A 6 19.97 -11.56 -14.97
N TRP A 7 20.75 -12.16 -14.08
CA TRP A 7 20.26 -12.64 -12.79
C TRP A 7 20.19 -11.51 -11.78
N TYR A 8 19.08 -11.46 -11.05
CA TYR A 8 18.85 -10.54 -9.94
C TYR A 8 18.39 -11.33 -8.73
N VAL A 9 18.55 -10.75 -7.55
CA VAL A 9 18.07 -11.35 -6.29
C VAL A 9 17.01 -10.42 -5.70
N ALA A 10 15.77 -10.89 -5.67
CA ALA A 10 14.74 -10.31 -4.80
C ALA A 10 15.01 -10.80 -3.37
N TRP A 11 15.15 -9.86 -2.43
CA TRP A 11 15.47 -10.18 -1.04
C TRP A 11 14.59 -9.34 -0.12
N ALA A 12 14.03 -10.01 0.89
CA ALA A 12 13.25 -9.38 1.95
C ALA A 12 13.60 -10.03 3.28
N ARG A 13 13.70 -9.21 4.33
CA ARG A 13 13.75 -9.68 5.71
C ARG A 13 12.40 -9.43 6.34
N VAL A 14 11.60 -10.49 6.47
CA VAL A 14 10.29 -10.44 7.09
C VAL A 14 10.43 -10.71 8.59
N SER A 15 9.70 -9.98 9.42
CA SER A 15 9.67 -10.15 10.87
C SER A 15 8.23 -9.96 11.35
N GLY A 16 7.81 -10.78 12.31
CA GLY A 16 6.43 -10.85 12.74
C GLY A 16 6.05 -12.28 13.14
N PRO A 17 4.77 -12.52 13.47
CA PRO A 17 4.26 -13.87 13.70
C PRO A 17 4.31 -14.72 12.41
N SER A 18 3.97 -16.00 12.54
CA SER A 18 3.78 -16.88 11.38
C SER A 18 2.83 -16.26 10.35
N SER A 19 3.15 -16.46 9.07
CA SER A 19 2.39 -15.94 7.93
C SER A 19 2.17 -17.05 6.92
N ASP A 20 1.17 -16.86 6.06
CA ASP A 20 0.92 -17.75 4.94
C ASP A 20 2.14 -17.80 4.00
N CYS A 21 2.31 -18.95 3.34
CA CYS A 21 3.36 -19.15 2.36
C CYS A 21 2.79 -19.70 1.05
N GLY A 22 3.44 -19.36 -0.06
CA GLY A 22 3.17 -19.97 -1.36
C GLY A 22 3.77 -21.38 -1.45
N SER A 23 3.17 -22.23 -2.27
CA SER A 23 3.68 -23.55 -2.63
C SER A 23 3.43 -23.82 -4.12
N SER A 24 4.01 -24.91 -4.65
CA SER A 24 3.92 -25.26 -6.08
C SER A 24 4.47 -24.18 -7.02
N GLY A 25 5.55 -23.52 -6.61
CA GLY A 25 6.20 -22.48 -7.39
C GLY A 25 6.78 -23.00 -8.71
N GLN A 26 6.94 -22.08 -9.67
CA GLN A 26 7.34 -22.37 -11.04
C GLN A 26 8.71 -21.75 -11.33
N GLY A 27 9.64 -22.56 -11.85
CA GLY A 27 10.97 -22.06 -12.26
C GLY A 27 10.96 -21.15 -13.48
N MET A 28 9.86 -21.13 -14.24
CA MET A 28 9.65 -20.27 -15.39
C MET A 28 8.18 -19.85 -15.44
N VAL A 29 7.93 -18.54 -15.57
CA VAL A 29 6.59 -17.97 -15.69
C VAL A 29 6.55 -17.08 -16.92
N THR A 30 5.60 -17.32 -17.82
CA THR A 30 5.32 -16.43 -18.95
C THR A 30 4.10 -15.60 -18.61
N THR A 31 4.26 -14.29 -18.65
CA THR A 31 3.19 -13.32 -18.36
C THR A 31 2.38 -13.00 -19.62
N GLU A 32 1.23 -12.34 -19.45
CA GLU A 32 0.33 -11.99 -20.56
C GLU A 32 0.99 -11.07 -21.58
N ASP A 33 1.83 -10.14 -21.11
CA ASP A 33 2.62 -9.22 -21.95
C ASP A 33 3.89 -9.87 -22.55
N GLN A 34 3.95 -11.20 -22.52
CA GLN A 34 5.00 -12.04 -23.12
C GLN A 34 6.38 -11.89 -22.47
N VAL A 35 6.47 -11.31 -21.27
CA VAL A 35 7.71 -11.31 -20.49
C VAL A 35 7.88 -12.66 -19.79
N VAL A 36 9.03 -13.30 -20.00
CA VAL A 36 9.38 -14.57 -19.37
C VAL A 36 10.29 -14.33 -18.16
N PHE A 37 9.83 -14.72 -16.99
CA PHE A 37 10.61 -14.70 -15.75
C PHE A 37 11.16 -16.09 -15.45
N TYR A 38 12.43 -16.15 -15.06
CA TYR A 38 13.09 -17.37 -14.60
C TYR A 38 13.45 -17.24 -13.13
N PHE A 39 13.12 -18.26 -12.35
CA PHE A 39 13.37 -18.32 -10.91
C PHE A 39 14.34 -19.44 -10.58
N LYS A 40 15.29 -19.12 -9.70
CA LYS A 40 16.27 -20.07 -9.14
C LYS A 40 16.46 -19.79 -7.67
N SER A 41 16.71 -20.83 -6.89
CA SER A 41 17.00 -20.70 -5.46
C SER A 41 18.26 -19.86 -5.25
N SER A 42 18.19 -18.94 -4.28
CA SER A 42 19.30 -18.07 -3.93
C SER A 42 20.00 -18.58 -2.67
N LYS A 43 21.33 -18.62 -2.69
CA LYS A 43 22.15 -18.90 -1.49
C LYS A 43 21.95 -17.87 -0.36
N LYS A 44 21.33 -16.72 -0.66
CA LYS A 44 20.98 -15.70 0.34
C LYS A 44 19.67 -16.00 1.07
N SER A 45 18.89 -16.98 0.62
CA SER A 45 17.70 -17.45 1.34
C SER A 45 18.13 -18.35 2.49
N ASN A 46 17.79 -17.96 3.71
CA ASN A 46 18.11 -18.70 4.93
C ASN A 46 16.85 -19.01 5.77
N ASN A 47 15.67 -18.77 5.20
CA ASN A 47 14.37 -18.97 5.87
C ASN A 47 13.44 -19.87 5.04
N GLY A 48 14.01 -20.86 4.36
CA GLY A 48 13.26 -21.89 3.64
C GLY A 48 12.57 -21.47 2.34
N THR A 49 12.73 -20.22 1.89
CA THR A 49 12.19 -19.80 0.58
C THR A 49 13.08 -20.32 -0.56
N ASP A 50 12.49 -21.06 -1.48
CA ASP A 50 13.12 -21.55 -2.69
C ASP A 50 12.20 -21.37 -3.90
N VAL A 51 12.46 -22.05 -5.02
CA VAL A 51 11.60 -21.96 -6.22
C VAL A 51 10.24 -22.62 -6.01
N ASN A 52 10.14 -23.59 -5.11
CA ASN A 52 8.95 -24.41 -4.94
C ASN A 52 7.99 -23.84 -3.88
N ALA A 53 8.52 -23.22 -2.82
CA ALA A 53 7.71 -22.72 -1.72
C ALA A 53 8.38 -21.55 -0.96
N GLY A 54 7.55 -20.82 -0.20
CA GLY A 54 8.00 -19.80 0.73
C GLY A 54 7.40 -18.43 0.48
N GLN A 55 8.23 -17.40 0.56
CA GLN A 55 7.84 -15.99 0.51
C GLN A 55 8.20 -15.33 -0.83
N ILE A 56 7.75 -14.09 -1.02
CA ILE A 56 7.88 -13.30 -2.27
C ILE A 56 7.02 -13.89 -3.41
N PRO A 57 5.69 -13.86 -3.28
CA PRO A 57 4.79 -14.44 -4.27
C PRO A 57 4.65 -13.63 -5.58
N GLN A 58 5.06 -12.36 -5.60
CA GLN A 58 4.79 -11.46 -6.72
C GLN A 58 5.95 -10.49 -7.00
N LEU A 59 6.19 -10.23 -8.29
CA LEU A 59 7.03 -9.13 -8.78
C LEU A 59 6.13 -8.15 -9.55
N LEU A 60 6.08 -6.90 -9.10
CA LEU A 60 5.40 -5.83 -9.82
C LEU A 60 6.39 -5.18 -10.78
N TYR A 61 6.07 -5.13 -12.07
CA TYR A 61 6.92 -4.53 -13.10
C TYR A 61 6.10 -3.73 -14.11
N ARG A 62 6.81 -2.93 -14.91
CA ARG A 62 6.28 -2.26 -16.09
C ARG A 62 7.24 -2.48 -17.25
N VAL A 63 6.71 -2.78 -18.43
CA VAL A 63 7.51 -2.78 -19.66
C VAL A 63 7.80 -1.33 -20.03
N VAL A 64 9.07 -1.02 -20.27
CA VAL A 64 9.48 0.32 -20.69
C VAL A 64 9.57 0.32 -22.22
N THR A 65 8.55 0.85 -22.87
CA THR A 65 8.55 1.16 -24.31
C THR A 65 8.88 2.64 -24.51
N PRO A 66 9.33 3.07 -25.71
CA PRO A 66 9.58 4.48 -26.01
C PRO A 66 8.37 5.39 -25.73
N GLU A 67 7.15 4.87 -25.92
CA GLU A 67 5.90 5.58 -25.64
C GLU A 67 5.65 5.67 -24.12
N THR A 68 5.97 4.62 -23.36
CA THR A 68 5.85 4.65 -21.88
C THR A 68 6.90 5.55 -21.23
N GLN A 69 8.07 5.75 -21.84
CA GLN A 69 9.06 6.72 -21.32
C GLN A 69 8.54 8.16 -21.40
N THR A 70 7.74 8.46 -22.43
CA THR A 70 7.11 9.78 -22.59
C THR A 70 5.93 9.94 -21.61
N ALA A 71 5.13 8.88 -21.42
CA ALA A 71 4.04 8.86 -20.43
C ALA A 71 4.55 8.86 -18.97
N ALA A 72 5.74 8.30 -18.69
CA ALA A 72 6.36 8.35 -17.37
C ALA A 72 6.73 9.78 -16.93
N ARG A 73 6.85 10.74 -17.86
CA ARG A 73 6.97 12.17 -17.53
C ARG A 73 5.62 12.84 -17.25
N GLN A 74 4.49 12.23 -17.62
CA GLN A 74 3.15 12.79 -17.40
C GLN A 74 2.37 12.13 -16.26
N ILE A 75 2.72 10.91 -15.86
CA ILE A 75 2.11 10.21 -14.70
C ILE A 75 2.75 10.67 -13.35
N ASP A 76 3.76 11.54 -13.39
CA ASP A 76 4.44 12.08 -12.20
C ASP A 76 3.66 13.25 -11.52
N THR A 77 2.33 13.19 -11.54
CA THR A 77 1.45 14.12 -10.78
C THR A 77 0.51 13.40 -9.80
N SER A 78 0.59 12.07 -9.64
CA SER A 78 -0.15 11.36 -8.60
C SER A 78 0.79 10.84 -7.52
N GLU A 79 0.90 11.64 -6.45
CA GLU A 79 1.47 11.35 -5.12
C GLU A 79 2.88 10.74 -5.09
N PRO A 80 3.94 11.50 -4.75
CA PRO A 80 5.25 10.93 -4.56
C PRO A 80 5.20 9.91 -3.41
N VAL A 81 5.78 8.73 -3.63
CA VAL A 81 6.01 7.75 -2.56
C VAL A 81 6.96 8.41 -1.55
N TYR A 82 6.40 8.94 -0.47
CA TYR A 82 7.17 9.54 0.61
C TYR A 82 7.89 8.43 1.38
N ILE A 83 9.19 8.29 1.14
CA ILE A 83 10.07 7.55 2.05
C ILE A 83 10.09 8.34 3.35
N LEU A 84 9.50 7.79 4.41
CA LEU A 84 9.46 8.40 5.74
C LEU A 84 10.88 8.45 6.34
N SER A 85 11.63 9.48 5.98
CA SER A 85 12.94 9.76 6.54
C SER A 85 12.83 10.49 7.88
N LYS A 86 13.93 10.59 8.62
CA LYS A 86 13.94 11.36 9.88
C LYS A 86 13.68 12.86 9.60
N GLU A 87 14.06 13.32 8.41
CA GLU A 87 13.81 14.67 7.90
C GLU A 87 12.33 14.90 7.55
N PHE A 88 11.58 13.87 7.15
CA PHE A 88 10.13 13.96 6.93
C PHE A 88 9.40 14.43 8.19
N SER A 89 9.78 13.92 9.36
CA SER A 89 9.21 14.34 10.65
C SER A 89 9.48 15.80 11.03
N ARG A 90 10.46 16.44 10.37
CA ARG A 90 10.85 17.84 10.59
C ARG A 90 10.24 18.79 9.55
N ALA A 91 9.71 18.25 8.44
CA ALA A 91 9.08 19.02 7.38
C ALA A 91 7.61 19.30 7.73
N VAL A 92 7.40 20.15 8.74
CA VAL A 92 6.07 20.66 9.04
C VAL A 92 5.80 21.83 8.09
N SER A 93 4.90 21.65 7.13
CA SER A 93 4.44 22.70 6.23
C SER A 93 3.19 23.39 6.77
N THR A 94 2.91 24.60 6.25
CA THR A 94 1.66 25.32 6.48
C THR A 94 0.43 24.51 6.07
N GLU A 95 0.57 23.69 5.03
CA GLU A 95 -0.46 22.80 4.51
C GLU A 95 -0.78 21.68 5.50
N CYS A 96 0.22 21.08 6.16
CA CYS A 96 -0.01 20.07 7.21
C CYS A 96 -0.84 20.65 8.37
N PHE A 97 -0.55 21.88 8.81
CA PHE A 97 -1.34 22.54 9.85
C PHE A 97 -2.75 22.88 9.38
N ARG A 98 -2.94 23.32 8.12
CA ARG A 98 -4.28 23.58 7.55
C ARG A 98 -5.11 22.30 7.47
N SER A 99 -4.51 21.18 7.09
CA SER A 99 -5.17 19.87 7.05
C SER A 99 -5.56 19.39 8.45
N LEU A 100 -4.66 19.51 9.44
CA LEU A 100 -4.95 19.19 10.84
C LEU A 100 -6.09 20.06 11.41
N LEU A 101 -6.05 21.37 11.13
CA LEU A 101 -7.09 22.29 11.57
C LEU A 101 -8.45 21.96 10.94
N SER A 102 -8.45 21.64 9.64
CA SER A 102 -9.67 21.24 8.92
C SER A 102 -10.24 19.94 9.48
N LEU A 103 -9.39 18.97 9.82
CA LEU A 103 -9.80 17.71 10.44
C LEU A 103 -10.42 17.93 11.82
N LEU A 104 -9.81 18.79 12.65
CA LEU A 104 -10.34 19.16 13.96
C LEU A 104 -11.69 19.88 13.86
N GLN A 105 -11.83 20.80 12.91
CA GLN A 105 -13.08 21.51 12.65
C GLN A 105 -14.18 20.55 12.19
N TRP A 106 -13.85 19.62 11.29
CA TRP A 106 -14.79 18.59 10.85
C TRP A 106 -15.20 17.68 12.02
N GLY A 107 -14.24 17.20 12.82
CA GLY A 107 -14.51 16.37 13.99
C GLY A 107 -15.41 17.07 15.01
N TRP A 108 -15.20 18.37 15.24
CA TRP A 108 -16.06 19.18 16.10
C TRP A 108 -17.47 19.35 15.53
N ALA A 109 -17.60 19.57 14.22
CA ALA A 109 -18.89 19.65 13.55
C ALA A 109 -19.65 18.31 13.65
N ALA A 110 -18.97 17.19 13.39
CA ALA A 110 -19.51 15.84 13.50
C ALA A 110 -19.94 15.52 14.95
N PHE A 111 -19.16 15.91 15.94
CA PHE A 111 -19.50 15.75 17.35
C PHE A 111 -20.76 16.53 17.73
N LYS A 112 -20.88 17.81 17.33
CA LYS A 112 -22.09 18.60 17.56
C LYS A 112 -23.32 18.03 16.84
N ALA A 113 -23.14 17.52 15.63
CA ALA A 113 -24.20 16.82 14.90
C ALA A 113 -24.68 15.57 15.67
N GLY A 114 -23.75 14.78 16.22
CA GLY A 114 -24.09 13.65 17.09
C GLY A 114 -24.84 14.05 18.37
N LEU A 115 -24.46 15.17 19.00
CA LEU A 115 -25.16 15.68 20.19
C LEU A 115 -26.58 16.16 19.88
N THR A 116 -26.78 16.84 18.75
CA THR A 116 -28.12 17.28 18.31
C THR A 116 -29.01 16.09 17.93
N GLN A 117 -28.44 15.01 17.38
CA GLN A 117 -29.17 13.79 17.08
C GLN A 117 -29.61 13.02 18.34
N SER A 118 -28.79 13.01 19.41
CA SER A 118 -29.19 12.46 20.71
C SER A 118 -30.27 13.28 21.43
N ALA A 119 -30.33 14.60 21.21
CA ALA A 119 -31.33 15.45 21.85
C ALA A 119 -32.76 15.30 21.28
N VAL A 120 -32.91 14.79 20.04
CA VAL A 120 -34.23 14.58 19.40
C VAL A 120 -34.92 13.30 19.90
N LEU A 121 -34.20 12.36 20.53
CA LEU A 121 -34.77 11.13 21.09
C LEU A 121 -35.44 11.31 22.47
N THR A 122 -35.49 12.53 23.01
CA THR A 122 -36.10 12.83 24.31
C THR A 122 -37.33 13.72 24.16
N VAL A 123 -38.33 13.28 23.38
CA VAL A 123 -39.70 13.80 23.52
C VAL A 123 -40.49 12.76 24.31
N PRO A 124 -40.98 13.06 25.53
CA PRO A 124 -41.76 12.10 26.30
C PRO A 124 -43.14 11.97 25.66
N SER A 125 -43.47 10.76 25.20
CA SER A 125 -44.83 10.36 24.87
C SER A 125 -45.67 10.39 26.15
N SER A 126 -46.43 11.46 26.34
CA SER A 126 -47.51 11.49 27.32
C SER A 126 -48.66 10.63 26.79
N SER A 127 -48.77 9.42 27.34
CA SER A 127 -49.94 8.56 27.12
C SER A 127 -51.14 9.16 27.83
N THR A 128 -52.09 9.68 27.06
CA THR A 128 -53.45 9.96 27.52
C THR A 128 -54.19 8.63 27.58
N ALA A 129 -54.60 8.22 28.78
CA ALA A 129 -55.47 7.07 29.02
C ALA A 129 -56.82 7.57 29.55
N SER A 130 -57.89 7.02 28.96
CA SER A 130 -59.32 7.12 29.31
C SER A 130 -60.09 8.25 28.64
#